data_AF-A0A501Q6P1-F1
#
_entry.id   AF-A0A501Q6P1-F1
#
_cell.length_a   1.000
_cell.length_b   1.000
_cell.length_c   1.000
_cell.angle_alpha   90.00
_cell.angle_beta   90.00
_cell.angle_gamma   90.00
#
_symmetry.space_group_name_H-M   'P 1'
#
loop_
_entity.id
_entity.type
_entity.pdbx_description
1 polymer ?
#
loop_
_entity_poly.entity_id
_entity_poly.type
_entity_poly.pdbx_seq_one_letter_code
_entity_poly.pdbx_strand_id
1 'polypeptide(L)'
;MKQLFGFSLIILAFFAFVYTGNVFSIIFLAMGLFLVATEGSEIDLNNRKYRKLTTVFGVKFGSWKSLPDFEYVSVFKTKQSQRINFITATTSFTNEVILLNLFDSKNKYITFYQTDDKTDAFQVANHFKRALGIDILDATEKEKVWL
;
A
#
# COMPACT_ATOMS: atom_id res chain seq x y z
N MET A 1 -0.33 -2.83 14.89
CA MET A 1 0.86 -2.85 15.79
C MET A 1 1.97 -1.88 15.35
N LYS A 2 2.43 -1.90 14.09
CA LYS A 2 3.49 -1.00 13.58
C LYS A 2 3.23 0.49 13.89
N GLN A 3 2.02 0.97 13.63
CA GLN A 3 1.66 2.37 13.86
C GLN A 3 1.69 2.76 15.35
N LEU A 4 1.12 1.91 16.23
CA LEU A 4 1.13 2.14 17.68
C LEU A 4 2.57 2.29 18.21
N PHE A 5 3.46 1.41 17.78
CA PHE A 5 4.87 1.47 18.13
C PHE A 5 5.55 2.74 17.58
N GLY A 6 5.23 3.11 16.34
CA GLY A 6 5.67 4.37 15.73
C GLY A 6 5.26 5.59 16.56
N PHE A 7 3.98 5.69 16.96
CA PHE A 7 3.50 6.77 17.82
C PHE A 7 4.24 6.82 19.16
N SER A 8 4.43 5.68 19.83
CA SER A 8 5.18 5.66 21.10
C SER A 8 6.63 6.13 20.92
N LEU A 9 7.27 5.76 19.81
CA LEU A 9 8.64 6.17 19.52
C LEU A 9 8.74 7.68 19.28
N ILE A 10 7.79 8.27 18.56
CA ILE A 10 7.73 9.72 18.33
C ILE A 10 7.59 10.47 19.66
N ILE A 11 6.68 10.03 20.54
CA ILE A 11 6.44 10.68 21.84
C ILE A 11 7.71 10.64 22.70
N LEU A 12 8.34 9.46 22.82
CA LEU A 12 9.56 9.29 23.62
C LEU A 12 10.73 10.09 23.04
N ALA A 13 10.90 10.08 21.71
CA ALA A 13 11.97 10.82 21.04
C ALA A 13 11.79 12.34 21.22
N PHE A 14 10.57 12.84 21.08
CA PHE A 14 10.26 14.25 21.29
C PHE A 14 10.54 14.66 22.75
N PHE A 15 10.09 13.87 23.72
CA PHE A 15 10.38 14.11 25.13
C PHE A 15 11.89 14.11 25.39
N ALA A 16 12.63 13.10 24.92
CA ALA A 16 14.07 13.04 25.09
C ALA A 16 14.77 14.26 24.47
N PHE A 17 14.36 14.71 23.27
CA PHE A 17 14.92 15.89 22.62
C PHE A 17 14.73 17.15 23.47
N VAL A 18 13.52 17.39 23.98
CA VAL A 18 13.18 18.59 24.76
C VAL A 18 13.91 18.62 26.11
N TYR A 19 13.99 17.48 26.81
CA TYR A 19 14.55 17.44 28.17
C TYR A 19 16.07 17.30 28.21
N THR A 20 16.66 16.61 27.22
CA THR A 20 18.11 16.33 27.21
C THR A 20 18.87 17.14 26.18
N GLY A 21 18.20 17.79 25.22
CA GLY A 21 18.83 18.47 24.10
C GLY A 21 19.55 17.54 23.13
N ASN A 22 19.37 16.22 23.26
CA ASN A 22 20.13 15.24 22.51
C ASN A 22 19.69 15.22 21.03
N VAL A 23 20.58 15.64 20.15
CA VAL A 23 20.35 15.69 18.69
C VAL A 23 20.08 14.30 18.11
N PHE A 24 20.58 13.22 18.73
CA PHE A 24 20.28 11.85 18.30
C PHE A 24 18.79 11.51 18.41
N SER A 25 18.02 12.19 19.26
CA SER A 25 16.56 12.04 19.34
C SER A 25 15.85 12.39 18.04
N ILE A 26 16.44 13.23 17.18
CA ILE A 26 15.89 13.58 15.86
C ILE A 26 15.84 12.34 14.94
N ILE A 27 16.83 11.44 15.04
CA ILE A 27 16.87 10.20 14.24
C ILE A 27 15.71 9.28 14.63
N PHE A 28 15.46 9.13 15.94
CA PHE A 28 14.34 8.33 16.44
C PHE A 28 12.98 8.95 16.06
N LEU A 29 12.90 10.27 16.02
CA LEU A 29 11.71 10.99 15.57
C LEU A 29 11.45 10.73 14.07
N ALA A 30 12.48 10.83 13.23
CA ALA A 30 12.39 10.48 11.81
C ALA A 30 12.00 9.00 11.59
N MET A 31 12.57 8.08 12.37
CA MET A 31 12.22 6.66 12.32
C MET A 31 10.77 6.42 12.75
N GLY A 32 10.30 7.12 13.79
CA GLY A 32 8.91 7.07 14.22
C GLY A 32 7.94 7.55 13.14
N LEU A 33 8.24 8.68 12.49
CA LEU A 33 7.47 9.20 11.35
C LEU A 33 7.37 8.17 10.21
N PHE A 34 8.49 7.55 9.86
CA PHE A 34 8.53 6.50 8.84
C PHE A 34 7.69 5.27 9.22
N LEU A 35 7.65 4.91 10.51
CA LEU A 35 6.86 3.77 10.98
C LEU A 35 5.35 4.03 10.95
N VAL A 36 4.93 5.28 11.22
CA VAL A 36 3.52 5.69 11.17
C VAL A 36 3.03 5.92 9.75
N ALA A 37 3.93 6.24 8.81
CA ALA A 37 3.60 6.45 7.41
C ALA A 37 2.86 5.24 6.80
N THR A 38 1.75 5.53 6.12
CA THR A 38 0.96 4.53 5.39
C THR A 38 0.92 4.86 3.90
N GLU A 39 0.95 3.82 3.08
CA GLU A 39 0.78 3.98 1.63
C GLU A 39 -0.68 3.77 1.23
N GLY A 40 -1.08 4.39 0.13
CA GLY A 40 -2.41 4.24 -0.44
C GLY A 40 -2.46 4.72 -1.88
N SER A 41 -3.64 4.61 -2.48
CA SER A 41 -3.90 5.13 -3.82
C SER A 41 -5.23 5.87 -3.85
N GLU A 42 -5.30 6.91 -4.67
CA GLU A 42 -6.53 7.65 -4.92
C GLU A 42 -6.77 7.75 -6.42
N ILE A 43 -8.05 7.66 -6.80
CA ILE A 43 -8.53 7.86 -8.16
C ILE A 43 -9.55 8.99 -8.14
N ASP A 44 -9.33 10.00 -8.97
CA ASP A 44 -10.28 11.06 -9.28
C ASP A 44 -10.91 10.76 -10.64
N LEU A 45 -12.14 10.26 -10.61
CA LEU A 45 -12.90 9.89 -11.81
C LEU A 45 -13.34 11.13 -12.60
N ASN A 46 -13.62 12.25 -11.93
CA ASN A 46 -14.10 13.47 -12.57
C ASN A 46 -13.00 14.11 -13.42
N ASN A 47 -11.78 14.18 -12.87
CA ASN A 47 -10.63 14.77 -13.56
C ASN A 47 -9.77 13.75 -14.30
N ARG A 48 -10.17 12.47 -14.30
CA ARG A 48 -9.41 11.34 -14.86
C ARG A 48 -7.94 11.35 -14.42
N LYS A 49 -7.71 11.38 -13.11
CA LYS A 49 -6.36 11.35 -12.52
C LYS A 49 -6.26 10.29 -11.44
N TYR A 50 -5.03 9.82 -11.18
CA TYR A 50 -4.73 8.98 -10.04
C TYR A 50 -3.44 9.43 -9.36
N ARG A 51 -3.26 9.03 -8.10
CA ARG A 51 -1.99 9.17 -7.40
C ARG A 51 -1.77 8.01 -6.43
N LYS A 52 -0.52 7.60 -6.30
CA LYS A 52 -0.06 6.90 -5.11
C LYS A 52 0.28 7.94 -4.07
N LEU A 53 -0.14 7.69 -2.83
CA LEU A 53 0.05 8.61 -1.74
C LEU A 53 0.70 7.94 -0.55
N THR A 54 1.48 8.72 0.18
CA THR A 54 1.94 8.41 1.52
C THR A 54 1.22 9.33 2.47
N THR A 55 0.57 8.76 3.49
CA THR A 55 -0.12 9.51 4.53
C THR A 55 0.70 9.46 5.81
N VAL A 56 0.96 10.61 6.41
CA VAL A 56 1.59 10.74 7.73
C VAL A 56 0.68 11.62 8.58
N PHE A 57 0.18 11.10 9.70
CA PHE A 57 -0.80 11.78 10.56
C PHE A 57 -2.03 12.36 9.82
N GLY A 58 -2.53 11.64 8.80
CA GLY A 58 -3.67 12.08 7.99
C GLY A 58 -3.32 13.08 6.88
N VAL A 59 -2.10 13.63 6.86
CA VAL A 59 -1.61 14.48 5.77
C VAL A 59 -1.17 13.61 4.60
N LYS A 60 -1.77 13.84 3.42
CA LYS A 60 -1.56 13.04 2.21
C LYS A 60 -0.51 13.69 1.30
N PHE A 61 0.55 12.96 0.98
CA PHE A 61 1.62 13.36 0.08
C PHE A 61 1.58 12.49 -1.18
N GLY A 62 1.56 13.10 -2.37
CA GLY A 62 1.59 12.36 -3.62
C GLY A 62 1.21 13.21 -4.83
N SER A 63 1.87 12.96 -5.96
CA SER A 63 1.65 13.70 -7.21
C SER A 63 0.58 13.04 -8.07
N TRP A 64 -0.34 13.86 -8.56
CA TRP A 64 -1.36 13.44 -9.52
C TRP A 64 -0.75 13.11 -10.88
N LYS A 65 -1.22 12.01 -11.47
CA LYS A 65 -0.89 11.53 -12.81
C LYS A 65 -2.18 11.32 -13.60
N SER A 66 -2.10 11.39 -14.93
CA SER A 66 -3.25 11.08 -15.79
C SER A 66 -3.68 9.63 -15.61
N LEU A 67 -4.98 9.39 -15.46
CA LEU A 67 -5.55 8.05 -15.36
C LEU A 67 -5.54 7.39 -16.75
N PRO A 68 -4.84 6.27 -16.94
CA PRO A 68 -4.93 5.48 -18.17
C PRO A 68 -6.33 4.89 -18.35
N ASP A 69 -6.66 4.53 -19.59
CA ASP A 69 -7.81 3.65 -19.85
C ASP A 69 -7.45 2.23 -19.45
N PHE A 70 -8.19 1.69 -18.47
CA PHE A 70 -8.02 0.32 -18.01
C PHE A 70 -9.04 -0.59 -18.69
N GLU A 71 -8.64 -1.83 -19.00
CA GLU A 71 -9.50 -2.84 -19.63
C GLU A 71 -10.13 -3.77 -18.60
N TYR A 72 -9.38 -4.11 -17.55
CA TYR A 72 -9.85 -5.01 -16.50
C TYR A 72 -9.09 -4.80 -15.19
N VAL A 73 -9.70 -5.26 -14.09
CA VAL A 73 -9.04 -5.40 -12.80
C VAL A 73 -8.78 -6.88 -12.53
N SER A 74 -7.54 -7.23 -12.24
CA SER A 74 -7.17 -8.59 -11.81
C SER A 74 -7.06 -8.65 -10.30
N VAL A 75 -7.73 -9.62 -9.70
CA VAL A 75 -7.58 -10.00 -8.29
C VAL A 75 -6.59 -11.16 -8.23
N PHE A 76 -5.36 -10.88 -7.83
CA PHE A 76 -4.24 -11.83 -7.94
C PHE A 76 -3.64 -12.15 -6.57
N LYS A 77 -3.53 -13.44 -6.25
CA LYS A 77 -2.89 -13.92 -5.01
C LYS A 77 -1.39 -14.10 -5.22
N THR A 78 -0.57 -13.50 -4.36
CA THR A 78 0.89 -13.62 -4.42
C THR A 78 1.51 -13.80 -3.04
N LYS A 79 2.79 -14.16 -3.03
CA LYS A 79 3.60 -14.29 -1.82
C LYS A 79 4.56 -13.11 -1.75
N GLN A 80 4.35 -12.23 -0.78
CA GLN A 80 5.28 -11.14 -0.52
C GLN A 80 6.32 -11.62 0.48
N SER A 81 7.54 -11.91 -0.01
CA SER A 81 8.67 -12.25 0.84
C SER A 81 9.36 -10.98 1.36
N GLN A 82 9.34 -10.78 2.67
CA GLN A 82 10.21 -9.81 3.33
C GLN A 82 11.48 -10.54 3.77
N ARG A 83 12.62 -10.20 3.16
CA ARG A 83 13.93 -10.68 3.59
C ARG A 83 14.48 -9.70 4.63
N ILE A 84 14.74 -10.21 5.82
CA ILE A 84 15.49 -9.48 6.85
C ILE A 84 16.87 -10.13 6.90
N ASN A 85 17.88 -9.40 6.42
CA ASN A 85 19.28 -9.81 6.53
C ASN A 85 19.84 -9.26 7.85
N PHE A 86 20.15 -10.14 8.80
CA PHE A 86 20.98 -9.83 9.96
C PHE A 86 22.41 -10.32 9.70
N ILE A 87 23.40 -9.66 10.31
CA ILE A 87 24.85 -9.99 10.17
C ILE A 87 25.12 -11.47 10.49
N THR A 88 24.29 -12.10 11.33
CA THR A 88 24.44 -13.49 11.78
C THR A 88 23.40 -14.46 11.24
N ALA A 89 22.31 -13.98 10.63
CA ALA A 89 21.23 -14.84 10.13
C ALA A 89 20.33 -14.12 9.12
N THR A 90 19.87 -14.85 8.11
CA THR A 90 18.83 -14.38 7.19
C THR A 90 17.52 -15.09 7.51
N THR A 91 16.48 -14.31 7.80
CA THR A 91 15.11 -14.85 7.92
C THR A 91 14.23 -14.27 6.82
N SER A 92 13.44 -15.13 6.18
CA SER A 92 12.47 -14.74 5.17
C SER A 92 11.06 -15.01 5.68
N PHE A 93 10.32 -13.94 5.96
CA PHE A 93 8.89 -14.04 6.24
C PHE A 93 8.15 -13.96 4.92
N THR A 94 7.34 -14.97 4.62
CA THR A 94 6.53 -14.99 3.40
C THR A 94 5.07 -14.89 3.79
N ASN A 95 4.45 -13.75 3.49
CA ASN A 95 3.04 -13.54 3.73
C ASN A 95 2.28 -13.66 2.41
N GLU A 96 1.17 -14.38 2.42
CA GLU A 96 0.25 -14.39 1.30
C GLU A 96 -0.55 -13.09 1.30
N VAL A 97 -0.58 -12.41 0.15
CA VAL A 97 -1.31 -11.16 -0.04
C VAL A 97 -2.07 -11.23 -1.36
N ILE A 98 -3.17 -10.52 -1.44
CA ILE A 98 -4.01 -10.36 -2.62
C ILE A 98 -3.85 -8.94 -3.13
N LEU A 99 -3.48 -8.80 -4.40
CA LEU A 99 -3.27 -7.54 -5.08
C LEU A 99 -4.38 -7.29 -6.09
N LEU A 100 -4.85 -6.05 -6.16
CA LEU A 100 -5.75 -5.59 -7.22
C LEU A 100 -4.95 -4.74 -8.20
N ASN A 101 -4.76 -5.31 -9.39
CA ASN A 101 -4.02 -4.71 -10.49
C ASN A 101 -4.98 -4.28 -11.57
N LEU A 102 -4.99 -2.99 -11.90
CA LEU A 102 -5.71 -2.48 -13.05
C LEU A 102 -4.79 -2.50 -14.27
N PHE A 103 -5.19 -3.22 -15.31
CA PHE A 103 -4.42 -3.41 -16.54
C PHE A 103 -4.92 -2.48 -17.65
N ASP A 104 -4.00 -1.85 -18.37
CA ASP A 104 -4.27 -1.09 -19.59
C ASP A 104 -4.22 -1.98 -20.83
N SER A 105 -4.61 -1.42 -21.98
CA SER A 105 -4.59 -2.09 -23.29
C SER A 105 -3.20 -2.51 -23.79
N LYS A 106 -2.14 -2.02 -23.14
CA LYS A 106 -0.75 -2.39 -23.42
C LYS A 106 -0.25 -3.45 -22.45
N ASN A 107 -1.15 -4.07 -21.69
CA ASN A 107 -0.86 -5.06 -20.67
C ASN A 107 0.08 -4.54 -19.56
N LYS A 108 0.13 -3.21 -19.36
CA LYS A 108 0.79 -2.60 -18.21
C LYS A 108 -0.23 -2.48 -17.10
N TYR A 109 0.21 -2.69 -15.87
CA TYR A 109 -0.68 -2.61 -14.72
C TYR A 109 -0.21 -1.63 -13.67
N ILE A 110 -1.17 -1.19 -12.85
CA ILE A 110 -0.92 -0.46 -11.63
C ILE A 110 -1.64 -1.18 -10.50
N THR A 111 -0.90 -1.52 -9.46
CA THR A 111 -1.47 -2.02 -8.20
C THR A 111 -2.08 -0.85 -7.44
N PHE A 112 -3.39 -0.90 -7.23
CA PHE A 112 -4.13 0.14 -6.52
C PHE A 112 -4.51 -0.26 -5.09
N TYR A 113 -4.64 -1.56 -4.84
CA TYR A 113 -5.06 -2.08 -3.55
C TYR A 113 -4.35 -3.40 -3.22
N GLN A 114 -4.13 -3.62 -1.92
CA GLN A 114 -3.54 -4.82 -1.35
C GLN A 114 -4.28 -5.17 -0.06
N THR A 115 -4.63 -6.44 0.08
CA THR A 115 -5.30 -6.98 1.27
C THR A 115 -4.91 -8.44 1.46
N ASP A 116 -5.12 -9.00 2.64
CA ASP A 116 -5.00 -10.43 2.92
C ASP A 116 -6.37 -11.13 2.97
N ASP A 117 -7.47 -10.37 2.94
CA ASP A 117 -8.84 -10.88 2.93
C ASP A 117 -9.40 -10.97 1.49
N LYS A 118 -9.75 -12.19 1.06
CA LYS A 118 -10.34 -12.45 -0.25
C LYS A 118 -11.68 -11.74 -0.43
N THR A 119 -12.50 -11.67 0.61
CA THR A 119 -13.82 -11.02 0.55
C THR A 119 -13.66 -9.53 0.30
N ASP A 120 -12.79 -8.88 1.06
CA ASP A 120 -12.44 -7.46 0.90
C ASP A 120 -11.85 -7.19 -0.50
N ALA A 121 -10.97 -8.06 -0.99
CA ALA A 121 -10.41 -7.96 -2.33
C ALA A 121 -11.50 -7.91 -3.41
N PHE A 122 -12.49 -8.80 -3.35
CA PHE A 122 -13.60 -8.80 -4.33
C PHE A 122 -14.58 -7.64 -4.11
N GLN A 123 -14.78 -7.15 -2.89
CA GLN A 123 -15.56 -5.94 -2.66
C GLN A 123 -14.92 -4.73 -3.34
N VAL A 124 -13.61 -4.54 -3.18
CA VAL A 124 -12.87 -3.45 -3.82
C VAL A 124 -12.81 -3.63 -5.35
N ALA A 125 -12.65 -4.86 -5.86
CA ALA A 125 -12.70 -5.13 -7.29
C ALA A 125 -14.06 -4.76 -7.91
N ASN A 126 -15.17 -5.04 -7.20
CA ASN A 126 -16.50 -4.62 -7.61
C ASN A 126 -16.66 -3.09 -7.64
N HIS A 127 -16.01 -2.36 -6.73
CA HIS A 127 -15.97 -0.90 -6.80
C HIS A 127 -15.27 -0.42 -8.07
N PHE A 128 -14.13 -1.02 -8.47
CA PHE A 128 -13.47 -0.70 -9.73
C PHE A 128 -14.34 -1.03 -10.95
N LYS A 129 -14.96 -2.22 -10.97
CA LYS A 129 -15.89 -2.63 -12.05
C LYS A 129 -16.99 -1.60 -12.29
N ARG A 130 -17.65 -1.15 -11.21
CA ARG A 130 -18.72 -0.14 -11.30
C ARG A 130 -18.21 1.25 -11.67
N ALA A 131 -17.07 1.66 -11.11
CA ALA A 131 -16.54 3.01 -11.28
C ALA A 131 -15.91 3.24 -12.67
N LEU A 132 -15.31 2.19 -13.25
CA LEU A 132 -14.55 2.28 -14.49
C LEU A 132 -15.23 1.54 -15.66
N GLY A 133 -16.29 0.76 -15.39
CA GLY A 133 -16.98 -0.02 -16.42
C GLY A 133 -16.13 -1.16 -16.99
N ILE A 134 -15.30 -1.79 -16.15
CA ILE A 134 -14.33 -2.82 -16.53
C ILE A 134 -14.68 -4.17 -15.90
N ASP A 135 -14.24 -5.28 -16.50
CA ASP A 135 -14.48 -6.62 -15.94
C ASP A 135 -13.45 -7.03 -14.89
N ILE A 136 -13.80 -8.05 -14.11
CA ILE A 136 -12.94 -8.61 -13.06
C ILE A 136 -12.34 -9.92 -13.56
N LEU A 137 -11.02 -10.05 -13.47
CA LEU A 137 -10.30 -11.30 -13.66
C LEU A 137 -9.91 -11.89 -12.31
N ASP A 138 -10.60 -12.95 -11.88
CA ASP A 138 -10.18 -13.75 -10.73
C ASP A 138 -8.93 -14.56 -11.14
N ALA A 139 -7.80 -14.19 -10.56
CA ALA A 139 -6.53 -14.88 -10.67
C ALA A 139 -6.01 -15.28 -9.27
N THR A 140 -6.92 -15.53 -8.33
CA THR A 140 -6.58 -15.99 -6.97
C THR A 140 -6.23 -17.48 -6.93
N GLU A 141 -6.75 -18.26 -7.89
CA GLU A 141 -6.50 -19.68 -8.07
C GLU A 141 -5.62 -19.96 -9.30
N LYS A 142 -5.27 -21.24 -9.53
CA LYS A 142 -4.42 -21.66 -10.65
C LYS A 142 -5.06 -21.35 -12.02
N GLU A 143 -6.37 -21.56 -12.12
CA GLU A 143 -7.14 -21.24 -13.31
C GLU A 143 -7.74 -19.84 -13.17
N LYS A 144 -7.65 -19.05 -14.24
CA LYS A 144 -8.15 -17.68 -14.26
C LYS A 144 -9.58 -17.66 -14.78
N VAL A 145 -10.46 -16.93 -14.11
CA VAL A 145 -11.89 -16.85 -14.44
C VAL A 145 -12.32 -15.39 -14.56
N TRP A 146 -13.08 -15.08 -15.61
CA TRP A 146 -13.70 -13.76 -15.79
C TRP A 146 -15.05 -13.69 -15.07
N LEU A 147 -15.31 -12.57 -14.38
CA LEU A 147 -16.51 -12.30 -13.58
C LEU A 147 -17.21 -10.98 -13.96
#